data_AF-A0ABD7ERE3-F1
#
_entry.id   AF-A0ABD7ERE3-F1
#
_cell.length_a   1.000
_cell.length_b   1.000
_cell.length_c   1.000
_cell.angle_alpha   90.00
_cell.angle_beta   90.00
_cell.angle_gamma   90.00
#
_symmetry.space_group_name_H-M   'P 1'
#
loop_
_entity.id
_entity.type
_entity.pdbx_description
1 polymer ?
#
loop_
_entity_poly.entity_id
_entity_poly.type
_entity_poly.pdbx_seq_one_letter_code
_entity_poly.pdbx_strand_id
1 'polypeptide(L)' 'MKIQESSASQLASAAERSATGCFAGRAVSSRDALVEPVPLAAALRRTLALSRAQEQMLDRLQQGEHKPLTERRIRLL' A
#
# COMPACT_ATOMS: atom_id res chain seq x y z
N MET A 1 9.20 18.26 33.23
CA MET A 1 8.56 19.12 32.21
C MET A 1 7.17 18.56 31.93
N LYS A 2 6.11 19.37 32.07
CA LYS A 2 4.75 18.97 31.72
C LYS A 2 4.51 19.32 30.26
N ILE A 3 4.17 18.35 29.42
CA ILE A 3 3.81 18.57 28.02
C ILE A 3 2.28 18.66 27.98
N GLN A 4 1.77 19.84 27.61
CA GLN A 4 0.35 20.09 27.40
C GLN A 4 -0.05 19.56 26.02
N GLU A 5 -1.10 18.73 25.97
CA GLU A 5 -1.73 18.30 24.72
C GLU A 5 -2.62 19.43 24.19
N SER A 6 -2.09 20.20 23.24
CA SER A 6 -2.87 21.20 22.51
C SER A 6 -3.69 20.52 21.40
N SER A 7 -4.93 20.20 21.75
CA SER A 7 -6.15 20.37 20.94
C SER A 7 -6.08 20.02 19.44
N ALA A 8 -6.63 18.85 19.12
CA ALA A 8 -6.92 18.31 17.79
C ALA A 8 -7.90 19.14 16.91
N SER A 9 -8.18 20.40 17.26
CA SER A 9 -9.23 21.21 16.62
C SER A 9 -8.72 22.12 15.49
N GLN A 10 -7.41 22.18 15.23
CA GLN A 10 -6.84 22.97 14.12
C GLN A 10 -6.67 22.18 12.81
N LEU A 11 -6.85 20.86 12.83
CA LEU A 11 -6.69 20.02 11.62
C LEU A 11 -7.91 20.01 10.70
N ALA A 12 -9.06 20.52 11.16
CA ALA A 12 -10.29 20.52 10.37
C ALA A 12 -10.45 21.72 9.40
N SER A 13 -9.66 22.80 9.54
CA SER A 13 -9.79 23.99 8.66
C SER A 13 -8.82 24.01 7.48
N ALA A 14 -7.96 23.00 7.34
CA ALA A 14 -7.02 22.88 6.22
C ALA A 14 -7.58 22.10 5.02
N ALA A 15 -8.83 21.64 5.08
CA ALA A 15 -9.44 20.81 4.03
C ALA A 15 -9.87 21.58 2.77
N GLU A 16 -9.85 22.92 2.77
CA GLU A 16 -10.27 23.73 1.61
C GLU A 16 -9.12 24.44 0.89
N ARG A 17 -7.86 24.19 1.26
CA ARG A 17 -6.71 24.79 0.57
C ARG A 17 -6.28 23.89 -0.58
N SER A 18 -6.69 24.30 -1.79
CA SER A 18 -6.13 23.96 -3.10
C SER A 18 -5.25 22.71 -3.13
N ALA A 19 -5.76 21.66 -3.78
CA ALA A 19 -5.14 20.37 -4.05
C ALA A 19 -3.86 20.43 -4.91
N THR A 20 -3.04 21.48 -4.78
CA THR A 20 -1.76 21.68 -5.45
C THR A 20 -0.74 22.30 -4.49
N GLY A 21 0.23 21.51 -4.05
CA GLY A 21 1.42 21.95 -3.31
C GLY A 21 2.67 21.98 -4.20
N CYS A 22 3.82 22.32 -3.62
CA CYS A 22 5.11 22.26 -4.32
C CYS A 22 6.09 21.37 -3.53
N PHE A 23 6.65 20.35 -4.17
CA PHE A 23 7.66 19.46 -3.59
C PHE A 23 8.91 19.47 -4.48
N ALA A 24 10.06 19.80 -3.90
CA ALA A 24 11.34 19.91 -4.63
C ALA A 24 11.25 20.79 -5.90
N GLY A 25 10.53 21.92 -5.81
CA GLY A 25 10.34 22.84 -6.93
C GLY A 25 9.37 22.34 -8.02
N ARG A 26 8.68 21.21 -7.80
CA ARG A 26 7.66 20.68 -8.70
C ARG A 26 6.27 20.85 -8.12
N ALA A 27 5.33 21.32 -8.94
CA ALA A 27 3.92 21.33 -8.58
C ALA A 27 3.43 19.89 -8.39
N VAL A 28 2.77 19.61 -7.27
CA VAL A 28 2.20 18.31 -6.92
C VAL A 28 0.74 18.51 -6.58
N SER A 29 -0.14 17.75 -7.23
CA SER A 29 -1.55 17.74 -6.87
C SER A 29 -1.90 16.55 -5.98
N SER A 30 -2.77 16.76 -4.98
CA SER A 30 -3.36 15.63 -4.26
C SER A 30 -4.31 14.91 -5.21
N ARG A 31 -4.05 13.63 -5.48
CA ARG A 31 -4.96 12.76 -6.20
C ARG A 31 -5.62 11.84 -5.19
N ASP A 32 -6.94 11.83 -5.17
CA ASP A 32 -7.67 10.85 -4.35
C ASP A 32 -7.22 9.46 -4.77
N ALA A 33 -6.65 8.72 -3.81
CA ALA A 33 -6.25 7.33 -3.96
C ALA A 33 -7.48 6.40 -3.91
N LEU A 34 -8.62 6.82 -4.48
CA LEU A 34 -9.84 6.02 -4.63
C LEU A 34 -9.71 4.96 -5.74
N VAL A 35 -8.47 4.59 -6.09
CA VAL A 35 -8.24 3.44 -6.96
C VAL A 35 -8.08 2.26 -6.03
N GLU A 36 -9.15 1.48 -5.89
CA GLU A 36 -9.08 0.16 -5.27
C GLU A 36 -7.87 -0.58 -5.86
N PRO A 37 -6.94 -1.07 -5.01
CA PRO A 37 -5.76 -1.75 -5.50
C PRO A 37 -6.20 -2.95 -6.33
N VAL A 38 -5.84 -2.95 -7.61
CA VAL A 38 -6.18 -4.05 -8.52
C VAL A 38 -5.54 -5.33 -7.98
N PRO A 39 -6.28 -6.44 -7.84
CA PRO A 39 -5.70 -7.72 -7.43
C PRO A 39 -4.55 -8.11 -8.35
N LEU A 40 -3.43 -8.56 -7.77
CA LEU A 40 -2.20 -8.85 -8.52
C LEU A 40 -2.45 -9.96 -9.54
N ALA A 41 -3.25 -10.97 -9.16
CA ALA A 41 -3.71 -12.00 -10.08
C ALA A 41 -4.43 -11.41 -11.30
N ALA A 42 -5.31 -10.42 -11.10
CA ALA A 42 -6.04 -9.77 -12.20
C ALA A 42 -5.10 -8.98 -13.13
N ALA A 43 -4.06 -8.34 -12.59
CA ALA A 43 -3.05 -7.65 -13.39
C ALA A 43 -2.21 -8.63 -14.23
N LEU A 44 -1.88 -9.80 -13.68
CA LEU A 44 -0.98 -10.78 -14.30
C LEU A 44 -1.67 -11.73 -15.30
N ARG A 45 -2.99 -11.94 -15.22
CA ARG A 45 -3.75 -12.79 -16.17
C ARG A 45 -3.58 -12.39 -17.64
N ARG A 46 -3.23 -11.12 -17.91
CA ARG A 46 -2.98 -10.63 -19.28
C ARG A 46 -1.65 -11.10 -19.85
N THR A 47 -0.70 -11.49 -19.01
CA THR A 47 0.68 -11.82 -19.40
C THR A 47 1.07 -13.26 -19.07
N LEU A 48 0.39 -13.88 -18.11
CA LEU A 48 0.70 -15.22 -17.62
C LEU A 48 -0.57 -16.07 -17.50
N ALA A 49 -0.46 -17.33 -17.90
CA ALA A 49 -1.47 -18.34 -17.56
C ALA A 49 -1.29 -18.72 -16.08
N LEU A 50 -2.23 -18.29 -15.25
CA LEU A 50 -2.22 -18.58 -13.81
C LEU A 50 -3.18 -19.75 -13.50
N SER A 51 -2.70 -20.70 -12.71
CA SER A 51 -3.57 -21.72 -12.12
C SER A 51 -4.30 -21.16 -10.89
N ARG A 52 -5.42 -21.77 -10.51
CA ARG A 52 -6.18 -21.38 -9.31
C ARG A 52 -5.32 -21.35 -8.03
N ALA A 53 -4.38 -22.29 -7.91
CA ALA A 53 -3.45 -22.33 -6.77
C ALA A 53 -2.47 -21.14 -6.78
N GLN A 54 -2.00 -20.72 -7.95
CA GLN A 54 -1.13 -19.56 -8.09
C GLN A 54 -1.87 -18.26 -7.78
N GLU A 55 -3.12 -18.13 -8.21
CA GLU A 55 -3.96 -16.97 -7.88
C GLU A 55 -4.13 -16.83 -6.36
N GLN A 56 -4.47 -17.93 -5.67
CA GLN A 56 -4.56 -17.94 -4.21
C GLN A 56 -3.24 -17.59 -3.53
N MET A 57 -2.10 -18.03 -4.06
CA MET A 57 -0.79 -17.66 -3.54
C MET A 57 -0.51 -16.16 -3.72
N LEU A 58 -0.91 -15.57 -4.85
CA LEU A 58 -0.76 -14.13 -5.09
C LEU A 58 -1.62 -13.32 -4.13
N ASP A 59 -2.86 -13.72 -3.89
CA ASP A 59 -3.76 -13.06 -2.94
C ASP A 59 -3.15 -13.05 -1.52
N ARG A 60 -2.61 -14.19 -1.08
CA ARG A 60 -1.90 -14.31 0.20
C ARG A 60 -0.67 -13.41 0.29
N LEU A 61 0.12 -13.34 -0.78
CA LEU A 61 1.28 -12.44 -0.85
C LEU A 61 0.87 -10.96 -0.76
N GLN A 62 -0.26 -10.56 -1.37
CA GLN A 62 -0.78 -9.20 -1.25
C GLN A 62 -1.24 -8.86 0.17
N GLN A 63 -1.66 -9.86 0.95
CA GLN A 63 -1.99 -9.74 2.36
C GLN A 63 -0.75 -9.76 3.27
N GLY A 64 0.46 -9.87 2.70
CA GLY A 64 1.71 -9.98 3.44
C GLY A 64 1.98 -11.37 4.01
N GLU A 65 1.13 -12.36 3.71
CA GLU A 65 1.35 -13.74 4.13
C GLU A 65 2.46 -14.37 3.29
N HIS A 66 3.40 -15.01 3.98
CA HIS A 66 4.51 -15.68 3.36
C HIS A 66 4.84 -16.95 4.13
N LYS A 67 5.45 -17.91 3.42
CA LYS A 67 5.89 -19.16 4.04
C LYS A 67 7.04 -18.88 5.01
N PRO A 68 6.90 -19.18 6.32
CA PRO A 68 7.92 -18.92 7.32
C PRO A 68 9.18 -19.77 7.04
N LEU A 69 10.34 -19.28 7.51
CA LEU A 69 11.62 -19.96 7.30
C LEU A 69 11.66 -21.35 7.93
N THR A 70 10.99 -21.55 9.06
CA THR A 70 10.88 -22.83 9.78
C THR A 70 10.25 -23.94 8.95
N GLU A 71 9.38 -23.59 7.99
CA GLU A 71 8.73 -24.56 7.10
C GLU A 71 9.49 -24.78 5.78
N ARG A 72 10.62 -24.10 5.58
CA ARG A 72 11.44 -24.23 4.38
C ARG A 72 12.44 -25.36 4.58
N ARG A 73 12.57 -26.23 3.56
CA ARG A 73 13.69 -27.18 3.49
C ARG A 73 14.93 -26.43 3.02
N ILE A 74 15.79 -26.06 3.95
CA ILE A 74 17.08 -25.40 3.68
C ILE A 74 18.18 -26.45 3.82
N ARG A 75 19.07 -26.56 2.83
CA ARG A 75 20.27 -27.40 2.90
C ARG A 75 21.49 -26.50 3.09
N LEU A 76 22.38 -26.86 4.00
CA LEU A 76 23.72 -26.30 4.07
C LEU A 76 24.59 -27.06 3.06
N LEU A 77 25.27 -26.31 2.18
CA LEU A 77 26.23 -26.82 1.20
C LEU A 77 27.65 -26.71 1.77
#